data_AF-A0A428TNH2-F1
#
_entry.id   AF-A0A428TNH2-F1
#
_cell.length_a   1.000
_cell.length_b   1.000
_cell.length_c   1.000
_cell.angle_alpha   90.00
_cell.angle_beta   90.00
_cell.angle_gamma   90.00
#
_symmetry.space_group_name_H-M   'P 1'
#
loop_
_entity.id
_entity.type
_entity.pdbx_description
1 polymer ?
#
loop_
_entity_poly.entity_id
_entity_poly.type
_entity_poly.pdbx_seq_one_letter_code
_entity_poly.pdbx_strand_id
1 'polypeptide(L)'
;MPASRIIGVKIGRSPKFPPPHHHAEHRAATSQPTPVVERQLTLSKLAMGGRQIRPARVFQTVTEELNHSLLGQKSNARPPWYTIMQTVPPSETLVRTIPPRHRTPNPRATKPKNIFRPQRIRYLEDSLRTTFYKDHPWELARPRIIMELDGKDYQHSENVSFNARCGSCRTKNVSERKAYDITRREFYRLRQEEEIEKRVAVEEARHVGAYFGKTRIDVSHSLEDREFENWKLWAGKETERSEAQRNAEIESFGLEEEGADGDDIAIEVDAAEADNKVGI
;
A
#
# COMPACT_ATOMS: atom_id res chain seq x y z
N MET A 1 -23.38 -10.91 -49.55
CA MET A 1 -23.10 -9.88 -48.52
C MET A 1 -21.70 -10.15 -47.97
N PRO A 2 -20.73 -9.24 -48.13
CA PRO A 2 -19.35 -9.48 -47.72
C PRO A 2 -19.14 -9.20 -46.23
N ALA A 3 -18.37 -10.07 -45.57
CA ALA A 3 -17.99 -9.98 -44.17
C ALA A 3 -16.99 -8.84 -43.93
N SER A 4 -17.30 -7.94 -43.00
CA SER A 4 -16.44 -6.83 -42.62
C SER A 4 -15.32 -7.30 -41.68
N ARG A 5 -14.09 -7.03 -42.08
CA ARG A 5 -12.85 -7.36 -41.35
C ARG A 5 -12.57 -6.24 -40.34
N ILE A 6 -12.68 -6.54 -39.05
CA ILE A 6 -12.37 -5.59 -37.97
C ILE A 6 -10.85 -5.46 -37.86
N ILE A 7 -10.33 -4.26 -38.12
CA ILE A 7 -8.93 -3.89 -37.96
C ILE A 7 -8.69 -3.58 -36.48
N GLY A 8 -7.87 -4.41 -35.81
CA GLY A 8 -7.48 -4.20 -34.43
C GLY A 8 -6.50 -3.03 -34.28
N VAL A 9 -6.92 -1.99 -33.57
CA VAL A 9 -6.07 -0.86 -33.19
C VAL A 9 -5.13 -1.31 -32.07
N LYS A 10 -3.83 -1.29 -32.34
CA LYS A 10 -2.75 -1.56 -31.37
C LYS A 10 -2.62 -0.34 -30.44
N ILE A 11 -3.04 -0.48 -29.20
CA ILE A 11 -2.85 0.55 -28.16
C ILE A 11 -1.37 0.54 -27.76
N GLY A 12 -0.65 1.60 -28.10
CA GLY A 12 0.75 1.83 -27.74
C GLY A 12 0.94 1.97 -26.23
N ARG A 13 2.08 1.47 -25.74
CA ARG A 13 2.51 1.58 -24.34
C ARG A 13 2.62 3.04 -23.91
N SER A 14 2.09 3.36 -22.72
CA SER A 14 2.29 4.65 -22.06
C SER A 14 3.76 4.90 -21.71
N PRO A 15 4.27 6.14 -21.81
CA PRO A 15 5.61 6.49 -21.38
C PRO A 15 5.72 6.45 -19.85
N LYS A 16 6.80 5.86 -19.33
CA LYS A 16 7.14 5.88 -17.90
C LYS A 16 7.87 7.19 -17.57
N PHE A 17 7.30 7.98 -16.66
CA PHE A 17 7.97 9.13 -16.06
C PHE A 17 9.14 8.69 -15.15
N PRO A 18 10.29 9.39 -15.16
CA PRO A 18 11.38 9.13 -14.22
C PRO A 18 11.13 9.76 -12.83
N PRO A 19 11.61 9.14 -11.73
CA PRO A 19 11.44 9.67 -10.37
C PRO A 19 12.39 10.85 -10.08
N PRO A 20 12.04 11.75 -9.14
CA PRO A 20 12.87 12.90 -8.79
C PRO A 20 14.09 12.51 -7.93
N HIS A 21 15.20 13.22 -8.15
CA HIS A 21 16.48 13.06 -7.45
C HIS A 21 16.40 13.54 -5.98
N HIS A 22 16.81 12.68 -5.04
CA HIS A 22 17.03 13.05 -3.65
C HIS A 22 18.43 13.64 -3.46
N HIS A 23 18.50 14.84 -2.86
CA HIS A 23 19.74 15.46 -2.39
C HIS A 23 20.33 14.63 -1.23
N ALA A 24 21.57 14.17 -1.42
CA ALA A 24 22.37 13.51 -0.39
C ALA A 24 23.15 14.55 0.41
N GLU A 25 22.86 14.68 1.69
CA GLU A 25 23.66 15.46 2.65
C GLU A 25 24.78 14.59 3.25
N HIS A 26 25.96 15.20 3.35
CA HIS A 26 27.19 14.63 3.88
C HIS A 26 27.46 15.07 5.34
N ARG A 27 28.20 14.21 6.06
CA ARG A 27 28.92 14.39 7.36
C ARG A 27 28.08 14.02 8.60
N ALA A 28 28.61 13.40 9.67
CA ALA A 28 29.95 13.51 10.25
C ALA A 28 30.44 12.20 10.92
N ALA A 29 31.77 12.11 11.05
CA ALA A 29 32.51 11.07 11.75
C ALA A 29 32.33 11.11 13.28
N THR A 30 32.24 9.94 13.93
CA THR A 30 32.39 9.79 15.39
C THR A 30 32.97 8.42 15.74
N SER A 31 34.15 8.49 16.38
CA SER A 31 34.88 7.53 17.25
C SER A 31 34.63 6.01 17.14
N GLN A 32 35.71 5.28 16.85
CA GLN A 32 35.81 3.84 17.08
C GLN A 32 35.89 3.49 18.58
N PRO A 33 35.24 2.42 19.05
CA PRO A 33 35.60 1.74 20.29
C PRO A 33 36.49 0.51 20.04
N THR A 34 37.43 0.33 20.95
CA THR A 34 38.47 -0.71 21.07
C THR A 34 37.96 -2.16 20.96
N PRO A 35 38.81 -3.12 20.54
CA PRO A 35 38.40 -4.51 20.33
C PRO A 35 38.15 -5.23 21.67
N VAL A 36 36.89 -5.46 21.98
CA VAL A 36 36.49 -6.50 22.92
C VAL A 36 36.85 -7.84 22.26
N VAL A 37 37.59 -8.69 22.96
CA VAL A 37 37.92 -10.05 22.53
C VAL A 37 36.60 -10.85 22.47
N GLU A 38 35.95 -10.75 21.31
CA GLU A 38 34.78 -11.52 20.94
C GLU A 38 35.28 -12.96 20.74
N ARG A 39 34.99 -13.83 21.71
CA ARG A 39 35.09 -15.27 21.49
C ARG A 39 34.14 -15.58 20.33
N GLN A 40 34.68 -15.63 19.12
CA GLN A 40 34.00 -16.17 17.96
C GLN A 40 33.65 -17.62 18.30
N LEU A 41 32.41 -17.82 18.77
CA LEU A 41 31.74 -19.09 18.64
C LEU A 41 31.69 -19.34 17.14
N THR A 42 32.56 -20.22 16.69
CA THR A 42 32.71 -20.60 15.30
C THR A 42 31.34 -20.94 14.72
N LEU A 43 30.87 -20.04 13.86
CA LEU A 43 29.69 -20.18 13.02
C LEU A 43 29.93 -21.20 11.90
N SER A 44 30.69 -22.26 12.19
CA SER A 44 30.99 -23.33 11.27
C SER A 44 29.96 -24.43 11.49
N LYS A 45 29.09 -24.58 10.47
CA LYS A 45 28.11 -25.66 10.24
C LYS A 45 26.62 -25.26 10.45
N LEU A 46 26.18 -24.21 9.77
CA LEU A 46 24.80 -24.09 9.30
C LEU A 46 24.57 -25.11 8.16
N ALA A 47 24.48 -26.38 8.54
CA ALA A 47 24.01 -27.44 7.66
C ALA A 47 22.49 -27.28 7.47
N MET A 48 22.06 -27.06 6.22
CA MET A 48 20.74 -27.40 5.66
C MET A 48 19.60 -27.54 6.68
N GLY A 49 18.95 -26.42 7.03
CA GLY A 49 17.57 -26.40 7.54
C GLY A 49 17.22 -27.27 8.77
N GLY A 50 18.20 -27.67 9.57
CA GLY A 50 17.97 -28.41 10.81
C GLY A 50 17.25 -27.54 11.85
N ARG A 51 16.20 -28.07 12.48
CA ARG A 51 15.42 -27.34 13.50
C ARG A 51 16.28 -27.08 14.74
N GLN A 52 16.33 -25.83 15.19
CA GLN A 52 17.07 -25.44 16.38
C GLN A 52 16.26 -25.73 17.65
N ILE A 53 16.66 -26.74 18.42
CA ILE A 53 16.03 -27.10 19.71
C ILE A 53 16.73 -26.39 20.89
N ARG A 54 17.93 -25.82 20.65
CA ARG A 54 18.79 -25.19 21.67
C ARG A 54 18.08 -24.06 22.46
N PRO A 55 17.30 -23.15 21.86
CA PRO A 55 16.66 -22.07 22.62
C PRO A 55 15.65 -22.57 23.67
N ALA A 56 14.94 -23.66 23.39
CA ALA A 56 13.99 -24.25 24.34
C ALA A 56 14.68 -25.02 25.48
N ARG A 57 15.95 -25.39 25.32
CA ARG A 57 16.74 -26.15 26.31
C ARG A 57 17.66 -25.29 27.17
N VAL A 58 17.61 -23.96 27.04
CA VAL A 58 18.44 -23.03 27.81
C VAL A 58 18.33 -23.27 29.32
N PHE A 59 17.14 -23.58 29.83
CA PHE A 59 16.95 -23.91 31.24
C PHE A 59 17.70 -25.20 31.64
N GLN A 60 17.68 -26.23 30.79
CA GLN A 60 18.36 -27.50 31.05
C GLN A 60 19.87 -27.32 31.01
N THR A 61 20.38 -26.63 29.98
CA THR A 61 21.82 -26.39 29.83
C THR A 61 22.38 -25.54 30.97
N VAL A 62 21.67 -24.50 31.41
CA VAL A 62 22.11 -23.67 32.54
C VAL A 62 22.00 -24.43 33.86
N THR A 63 21.01 -25.31 34.02
CA THR A 63 20.94 -26.19 35.19
C THR A 63 22.16 -27.12 35.25
N GLU A 64 22.57 -27.68 34.11
CA GLU A 64 23.78 -28.50 34.00
C GLU A 64 25.05 -27.68 34.33
N GLU A 65 25.17 -26.45 33.82
CA GLU A 65 26.29 -25.53 34.10
C GLU A 65 26.38 -25.09 35.57
N LEU A 66 25.24 -24.97 36.25
CA LEU A 66 25.18 -24.64 37.69
C LEU A 66 25.52 -25.86 38.56
N ASN A 67 25.17 -27.08 38.12
CA ASN A 67 25.47 -28.32 38.82
C ASN A 67 26.96 -28.72 38.70
N HIS A 68 27.62 -28.42 37.58
CA HIS A 68 29.01 -28.74 37.33
C HIS A 68 29.95 -27.57 37.66
N SER A 69 30.64 -27.62 38.80
CA SER A 69 31.65 -26.62 39.16
C SER A 69 32.98 -26.92 38.45
N LEU A 70 33.17 -26.38 37.24
CA LEU A 70 34.35 -26.62 36.40
C LEU A 70 35.62 -25.89 36.87
N LEU A 71 35.50 -24.94 37.81
CA LEU A 71 36.62 -24.20 38.39
C LEU A 71 36.53 -24.34 39.90
N GLY A 72 37.38 -25.18 40.49
CA GLY A 72 37.26 -25.72 41.86
C GLY A 72 37.04 -24.74 43.03
N GLN A 73 37.05 -23.42 42.82
CA GLN A 73 36.80 -22.39 43.85
C GLN A 73 35.86 -21.25 43.39
N LYS A 74 35.25 -21.30 42.19
CA LYS A 74 34.34 -20.24 41.69
C LYS A 74 33.00 -20.83 41.28
N SER A 75 31.97 -20.65 42.11
CA SER A 75 30.59 -21.03 41.79
C SER A 75 30.02 -20.10 40.71
N ASN A 76 29.43 -20.68 39.65
CA ASN A 76 28.70 -19.90 38.65
C ASN A 76 27.48 -19.22 39.30
N ALA A 77 27.36 -17.90 39.14
CA ALA A 77 26.21 -17.16 39.67
C ALA A 77 24.94 -17.53 38.90
N ARG A 78 23.89 -17.91 39.62
CA ARG A 78 22.57 -18.20 39.03
C ARG A 78 22.05 -16.96 38.31
N PRO A 79 21.71 -17.05 37.01
CA PRO A 79 21.14 -15.93 36.28
C PRO A 79 19.80 -15.48 36.89
N PRO A 80 19.49 -14.17 36.93
CA PRO A 80 18.23 -13.67 37.50
C PRO A 80 16.96 -14.26 36.87
N TRP A 81 17.01 -14.61 35.58
CA TRP A 81 15.88 -15.18 34.84
C TRP A 81 15.65 -16.68 35.13
N TYR A 82 16.61 -17.39 35.73
CA TYR A 82 16.52 -18.84 35.96
C TYR A 82 15.35 -19.21 36.87
N THR A 83 15.11 -18.40 37.92
CA THR A 83 13.99 -18.60 38.85
C THR A 83 12.63 -18.46 38.16
N ILE A 84 12.54 -17.58 37.16
CA ILE A 84 11.31 -17.35 36.38
C ILE A 84 11.08 -18.50 35.39
N MET A 85 12.12 -19.01 34.74
CA MET A 85 11.99 -20.17 33.84
C MET A 85 11.63 -21.47 34.59
N GLN A 86 12.00 -21.58 35.86
CA GLN A 86 11.60 -22.71 36.69
C GLN A 86 10.09 -22.71 36.98
N THR A 87 9.47 -21.53 37.10
CA THR A 87 8.03 -21.40 37.35
C THR A 87 7.19 -21.39 36.08
N VAL A 88 7.75 -20.90 34.97
CA VAL A 88 7.08 -20.83 33.66
C VAL A 88 7.92 -21.60 32.62
N PRO A 89 7.67 -22.92 32.44
CA PRO A 89 8.38 -23.70 31.44
C PRO A 89 7.97 -23.26 30.01
N PRO A 90 8.87 -23.38 29.03
CA PRO A 90 8.56 -23.05 27.63
C PRO A 90 7.51 -24.01 27.04
N SER A 91 6.64 -23.50 26.16
CA SER A 91 5.61 -24.28 25.48
C SER A 91 6.16 -25.16 24.34
N GLU A 92 5.46 -26.23 24.00
CA GLU A 92 5.76 -27.08 22.84
C GLU A 92 5.53 -26.33 21.51
N THR A 93 6.56 -26.22 20.67
CA THR A 93 6.53 -25.38 19.45
C THR A 93 6.64 -26.17 18.14
N LEU A 94 7.06 -27.44 18.17
CA LEU A 94 7.43 -28.20 16.97
C LEU A 94 6.34 -29.18 16.47
N VAL A 95 5.15 -29.17 17.07
CA VAL A 95 4.04 -30.04 16.68
C VAL A 95 3.11 -29.31 15.71
N ARG A 96 2.82 -29.95 14.57
CA ARG A 96 1.76 -29.49 13.66
C ARG A 96 0.42 -30.00 14.16
N THR A 97 -0.39 -29.11 14.71
CA THR A 97 -1.74 -29.43 15.17
C THR A 97 -2.77 -29.34 14.04
N ILE A 98 -3.93 -29.97 14.23
CA ILE A 98 -5.05 -29.88 13.29
C ILE A 98 -5.78 -28.55 13.56
N PRO A 99 -5.87 -27.64 12.57
CA PRO A 99 -6.52 -26.34 12.78
C PRO A 99 -8.05 -26.48 12.89
N PRO A 100 -8.73 -25.52 13.55
CA PRO A 100 -10.19 -25.42 13.55
C PRO A 100 -10.78 -25.43 12.14
N ARG A 101 -11.91 -26.12 11.97
CA ARG A 101 -12.56 -26.29 10.65
C ARG A 101 -13.75 -25.35 10.54
N HIS A 102 -13.70 -24.42 9.59
CA HIS A 102 -14.83 -23.54 9.26
C HIS A 102 -15.80 -24.17 8.27
N ARG A 103 -15.34 -25.15 7.48
CA ARG A 103 -16.14 -25.90 6.51
C ARG A 103 -16.10 -27.39 6.81
N THR A 104 -17.25 -28.05 6.66
CA THR A 104 -17.33 -29.51 6.69
C THR A 104 -16.48 -30.12 5.56
N PRO A 105 -15.58 -31.07 5.87
CA PRO A 105 -14.82 -31.77 4.84
C PRO A 105 -15.74 -32.52 3.89
N ASN A 106 -15.28 -32.78 2.66
CA ASN A 106 -16.01 -33.64 1.75
C ASN A 106 -16.10 -35.07 2.33
N PRO A 107 -17.29 -35.61 2.64
CA PRO A 107 -17.44 -36.92 3.26
C PRO A 107 -17.00 -38.07 2.33
N ARG A 108 -16.91 -37.83 1.02
CA ARG A 108 -16.49 -38.83 0.03
C ARG A 108 -14.97 -38.93 -0.14
N ALA A 109 -14.20 -38.07 0.51
CA ALA A 109 -12.75 -38.04 0.36
C ALA A 109 -12.07 -39.03 1.30
N THR A 110 -11.59 -40.16 0.77
CA THR A 110 -10.93 -41.23 1.55
C THR A 110 -9.51 -40.85 2.02
N LYS A 111 -8.81 -39.96 1.29
CA LYS A 111 -7.44 -39.50 1.63
C LYS A 111 -7.32 -37.98 1.46
N PRO A 112 -7.85 -37.18 2.40
CA PRO A 112 -7.80 -35.73 2.31
C PRO A 112 -6.35 -35.22 2.46
N LYS A 113 -5.90 -34.45 1.47
CA LYS A 113 -4.63 -33.70 1.56
C LYS A 113 -4.83 -32.43 2.40
N ASN A 114 -3.74 -31.86 2.91
CA ASN A 114 -3.73 -30.56 3.62
C ASN A 114 -4.52 -30.52 4.95
N ILE A 115 -4.55 -31.62 5.71
CA ILE A 115 -5.24 -31.69 7.01
C ILE A 115 -4.67 -30.67 8.02
N PHE A 116 -3.36 -30.44 7.98
CA PHE A 116 -2.65 -29.50 8.85
C PHE A 116 -2.62 -28.06 8.31
N ARG A 117 -3.29 -27.78 7.19
CA ARG A 117 -3.32 -26.44 6.58
C ARG A 117 -4.53 -25.67 7.12
N PRO A 118 -4.34 -24.45 7.68
CA PRO A 118 -5.46 -23.59 8.07
C PRO A 118 -6.41 -23.32 6.90
N GLN A 119 -7.72 -23.40 7.15
CA GLN A 119 -8.74 -23.15 6.15
C GLN A 119 -8.90 -21.65 5.90
N ARG A 120 -9.27 -21.26 4.67
CA ARG A 120 -9.63 -19.86 4.37
C ARG A 120 -10.97 -19.55 5.03
N ILE A 121 -11.00 -18.48 5.84
CA ILE A 121 -12.23 -17.97 6.44
C ILE A 121 -13.06 -17.30 5.33
N ARG A 122 -14.34 -17.64 5.27
CA ARG A 122 -15.31 -17.06 4.32
C ARG A 122 -16.64 -16.86 5.04
N TYR A 123 -17.25 -15.72 4.78
CA TYR A 123 -18.54 -15.34 5.35
C TYR A 123 -19.60 -15.22 4.24
N LEU A 124 -20.87 -15.30 4.59
CA LEU A 124 -21.96 -15.14 3.61
C LEU A 124 -22.03 -13.69 3.12
N GLU A 125 -21.71 -12.77 4.03
CA GLU A 125 -21.63 -11.33 3.85
C GLU A 125 -20.58 -10.95 2.79
N ASP A 126 -19.55 -11.76 2.56
CA ASP A 126 -18.53 -11.49 1.55
C ASP A 126 -19.12 -11.51 0.13
N SER A 127 -20.11 -12.37 -0.11
CA SER A 127 -20.85 -12.40 -1.38
C SER A 127 -21.67 -11.12 -1.56
N LEU A 128 -22.39 -10.71 -0.52
CA LEU A 128 -23.21 -9.48 -0.53
C LEU A 128 -22.36 -8.21 -0.68
N ARG A 129 -21.20 -8.15 -0.02
CA ARG A 129 -20.23 -7.05 -0.20
C ARG A 129 -19.73 -7.00 -1.64
N THR A 130 -19.42 -8.16 -2.22
CA THR A 130 -18.94 -8.25 -3.60
C THR A 130 -20.00 -7.77 -4.59
N THR A 131 -21.27 -8.17 -4.43
CA THR A 131 -22.36 -7.68 -5.29
C THR A 131 -22.59 -6.18 -5.08
N PHE A 132 -22.60 -5.72 -3.82
CA PHE A 132 -22.85 -4.32 -3.50
C PHE A 132 -21.83 -3.37 -4.15
N TYR A 133 -20.53 -3.63 -4.01
CA TYR A 133 -19.49 -2.75 -4.59
C TYR A 133 -19.35 -2.88 -6.10
N LYS A 134 -19.86 -3.97 -6.70
CA LYS A 134 -19.98 -4.06 -8.17
C LYS A 134 -21.09 -3.15 -8.70
N ASP A 135 -22.24 -3.16 -8.03
CA ASP A 135 -23.37 -2.31 -8.38
C ASP A 135 -23.06 -0.82 -8.10
N HIS A 136 -22.22 -0.53 -7.08
CA HIS A 136 -21.89 0.82 -6.63
C HIS A 136 -20.37 1.07 -6.61
N PRO A 137 -19.74 1.21 -7.79
CA PRO A 137 -18.29 1.37 -7.87
C PRO A 137 -17.79 2.63 -7.13
N TRP A 138 -18.57 3.70 -7.14
CA TRP A 138 -18.21 4.98 -6.50
C TRP A 138 -18.26 4.95 -4.97
N GLU A 139 -18.84 3.92 -4.35
CA GLU A 139 -18.74 3.74 -2.89
C GLU A 139 -17.31 3.39 -2.45
N LEU A 140 -16.48 2.87 -3.35
CA LEU A 140 -15.06 2.64 -3.09
C LEU A 140 -14.24 3.94 -3.04
N ALA A 141 -14.74 5.02 -3.67
CA ALA A 141 -14.09 6.32 -3.63
C ALA A 141 -14.29 7.04 -2.28
N ARG A 142 -15.29 6.62 -1.48
CA ARG A 142 -15.50 7.17 -0.13
C ARG A 142 -14.40 6.64 0.80
N PRO A 143 -13.58 7.52 1.43
CA PRO A 143 -12.50 7.08 2.30
C PRO A 143 -13.07 6.38 3.52
N ARG A 144 -12.48 5.22 3.84
CA ARG A 144 -12.90 4.37 4.97
C ARG A 144 -11.70 4.09 5.88
N ILE A 145 -11.87 4.31 7.17
CA ILE A 145 -10.88 3.98 8.19
C ILE A 145 -11.00 2.49 8.53
N ILE A 146 -9.89 1.76 8.44
CA ILE A 146 -9.81 0.31 8.75
C ILE A 146 -9.16 0.08 10.12
N MET A 147 -8.41 1.06 10.62
CA MET A 147 -7.80 0.96 11.94
C MET A 147 -8.89 0.92 13.01
N GLU A 148 -8.91 -0.17 13.78
CA GLU A 148 -9.79 -0.34 14.93
C GLU A 148 -9.25 0.47 16.12
N LEU A 149 -10.15 1.03 16.94
CA LEU A 149 -9.77 1.74 18.16
C LEU A 149 -9.62 0.76 19.32
N ASP A 150 -10.74 0.15 19.76
CA ASP A 150 -10.79 -0.75 20.92
C ASP A 150 -11.08 -2.22 20.55
N GLY A 151 -11.38 -2.50 19.28
CA GLY A 151 -11.78 -3.82 18.77
C GLY A 151 -13.14 -4.31 19.28
N LYS A 152 -13.89 -3.47 20.02
CA LYS A 152 -15.18 -3.80 20.66
C LYS A 152 -16.39 -3.14 19.98
N ASP A 153 -16.19 -2.54 18.81
CA ASP A 153 -17.24 -1.82 18.06
C ASP A 153 -18.45 -2.72 17.75
N TYR A 154 -18.23 -4.03 17.64
CA TYR A 154 -19.28 -5.03 17.39
C TYR A 154 -20.33 -5.12 18.52
N GLN A 155 -20.04 -4.62 19.73
CA GLN A 155 -20.95 -4.70 20.88
C GLN A 155 -22.01 -3.60 20.86
N HIS A 156 -21.61 -2.38 20.47
CA HIS A 156 -22.50 -1.24 20.38
C HIS A 156 -23.17 -1.13 19.00
N SER A 157 -22.77 -1.96 18.04
CA SER A 157 -23.44 -2.04 16.74
C SER A 157 -24.78 -2.78 16.86
N GLU A 158 -25.75 -2.18 17.54
CA GLU A 158 -27.16 -2.49 17.35
C GLU A 158 -27.57 -1.98 15.96
N ASN A 159 -27.29 -2.78 14.91
CA ASN A 159 -27.86 -2.62 13.57
C ASN A 159 -27.61 -1.29 12.81
N VAL A 160 -26.52 -0.56 13.08
CA VAL A 160 -26.13 0.63 12.26
C VAL A 160 -25.03 0.34 11.23
N SER A 161 -24.63 -0.92 11.08
CA SER A 161 -23.85 -1.33 9.92
C SER A 161 -24.78 -1.54 8.74
N PHE A 162 -24.66 -0.70 7.72
CA PHE A 162 -25.21 -0.89 6.38
C PHE A 162 -24.90 -2.29 5.78
N ASN A 163 -23.86 -2.96 6.27
CA ASN A 163 -23.51 -4.36 5.93
C ASN A 163 -24.19 -5.43 6.82
N ALA A 164 -24.98 -5.03 7.82
CA ALA A 164 -25.63 -5.89 8.81
C ALA A 164 -27.14 -5.60 8.96
N ARG A 165 -27.72 -4.68 8.17
CA ARG A 165 -29.19 -4.53 8.09
C ARG A 165 -29.87 -5.65 7.29
N CYS A 166 -29.16 -6.75 7.00
CA CYS A 166 -29.79 -8.07 6.86
C CYS A 166 -30.11 -8.70 8.24
N GLY A 167 -30.13 -7.95 9.34
CA GLY A 167 -30.85 -8.40 10.56
C GLY A 167 -32.32 -8.74 10.25
N SER A 168 -32.91 -8.08 9.24
CA SER A 168 -34.24 -8.41 8.70
C SER A 168 -34.31 -9.79 8.05
N CYS A 169 -33.24 -10.35 7.47
CA CYS A 169 -33.34 -11.68 6.86
C CYS A 169 -33.28 -12.81 7.90
N ARG A 170 -32.76 -12.52 9.10
CA ARG A 170 -32.80 -13.47 10.22
C ARG A 170 -34.11 -13.40 11.02
N THR A 171 -34.76 -12.25 11.07
CA THR A 171 -35.98 -12.03 11.87
C THR A 171 -37.28 -12.03 11.06
N LYS A 172 -37.22 -11.77 9.76
CA LYS A 172 -38.38 -11.79 8.84
C LYS A 172 -38.09 -12.81 7.75
N ASN A 173 -39.05 -13.69 7.45
CA ASN A 173 -39.00 -14.71 6.40
C ASN A 173 -39.01 -14.08 4.99
N VAL A 174 -38.05 -13.21 4.68
CA VAL A 174 -37.89 -12.56 3.37
C VAL A 174 -36.75 -13.22 2.60
N SER A 175 -36.91 -13.33 1.28
CA SER A 175 -35.82 -13.81 0.43
C SER A 175 -34.63 -12.84 0.46
N GLU A 176 -33.42 -13.38 0.32
CA GLU A 176 -32.17 -12.61 0.34
C GLU A 176 -32.21 -11.40 -0.63
N ARG A 177 -32.73 -11.62 -1.84
CA ARG A 177 -32.90 -10.56 -2.85
C ARG A 177 -33.82 -9.44 -2.38
N LYS A 178 -34.96 -9.79 -1.78
CA LYS A 178 -35.92 -8.81 -1.27
C LYS A 178 -35.33 -8.02 -0.10
N ALA A 179 -34.58 -8.69 0.78
CA ALA A 179 -33.87 -8.03 1.88
C ALA A 179 -32.79 -7.06 1.37
N TYR A 180 -32.05 -7.46 0.33
CA TYR A 180 -31.06 -6.61 -0.34
C TYR A 180 -31.71 -5.36 -0.94
N ASP A 181 -32.83 -5.51 -1.65
CA ASP A 181 -33.55 -4.37 -2.25
C ASP A 181 -34.08 -3.38 -1.23
N ILE A 182 -34.64 -3.86 -0.11
CA ILE A 182 -35.11 -2.99 0.97
C ILE A 182 -33.93 -2.19 1.55
N THR A 183 -32.84 -2.88 1.88
CA THR A 183 -31.64 -2.26 2.46
C THR A 183 -31.04 -1.24 1.50
N ARG A 184 -31.02 -1.53 0.20
CA ARG A 184 -30.52 -0.64 -0.84
C ARG A 184 -31.33 0.66 -0.94
N ARG A 185 -32.67 0.58 -0.87
CA ARG A 185 -33.52 1.80 -0.87
C ARG A 185 -33.31 2.65 0.37
N GLU A 186 -33.23 2.02 1.54
CA GLU A 186 -32.94 2.75 2.79
C GLU A 186 -31.58 3.45 2.72
N PHE A 187 -30.59 2.80 2.12
CA PHE A 187 -29.28 3.39 1.89
C PHE A 187 -29.31 4.58 0.95
N TYR A 188 -30.03 4.48 -0.17
CA TYR A 188 -30.19 5.63 -1.07
C TYR A 188 -30.87 6.80 -0.38
N ARG A 189 -31.88 6.53 0.45
CA ARG A 189 -32.54 7.57 1.23
C ARG A 189 -31.57 8.29 2.16
N LEU A 190 -30.79 7.54 2.95
CA LEU A 190 -29.79 8.12 3.86
C LEU A 190 -28.71 8.90 3.11
N ARG A 191 -28.26 8.40 1.95
CA ARG A 191 -27.25 9.10 1.15
C ARG A 191 -27.77 10.38 0.51
N GLN A 192 -29.03 10.38 0.10
CA GLN A 192 -29.68 11.59 -0.39
C GLN A 192 -29.82 12.62 0.74
N GLU A 193 -30.20 12.18 1.94
CA GLU A 193 -30.28 13.04 3.13
C GLU A 193 -28.90 13.67 3.44
N GLU A 194 -27.82 12.87 3.51
CA GLU A 194 -26.44 13.36 3.72
C GLU A 194 -26.01 14.42 2.67
N GLU A 195 -26.38 14.24 1.41
CA GLU A 195 -26.02 15.15 0.32
C GLU A 195 -26.82 16.47 0.37
N ILE A 196 -28.12 16.37 0.63
CA ILE A 196 -29.00 17.53 0.81
C ILE A 196 -28.53 18.35 2.01
N GLU A 197 -28.24 17.71 3.14
CA GLU A 197 -27.79 18.35 4.37
C GLU A 197 -26.53 19.20 4.12
N LYS A 198 -25.52 18.64 3.44
CA LYS A 198 -24.28 19.38 3.13
C LYS A 198 -24.53 20.61 2.26
N ARG A 199 -25.40 20.50 1.26
CA ARG A 199 -25.73 21.61 0.36
C ARG A 199 -26.48 22.71 1.11
N VAL A 200 -27.53 22.34 1.84
CA VAL A 200 -28.33 23.28 2.61
C VAL A 200 -27.47 23.98 3.67
N ALA A 201 -26.60 23.26 4.38
CA ALA A 201 -25.70 23.84 5.36
C ALA A 201 -24.76 24.91 4.76
N VAL A 202 -24.26 24.70 3.55
CA VAL A 202 -23.43 25.71 2.85
C VAL A 202 -24.27 26.92 2.43
N GLU A 203 -25.48 26.71 1.94
CA GLU A 203 -26.40 27.78 1.55
C GLU A 203 -26.81 28.63 2.75
N GLU A 204 -27.21 28.01 3.85
CA GLU A 204 -27.56 28.68 5.10
C GLU A 204 -26.37 29.46 5.66
N ALA A 205 -25.17 28.87 5.67
CA ALA A 205 -23.95 29.54 6.11
C ALA A 205 -23.65 30.79 5.26
N ARG A 206 -23.80 30.71 3.94
CA ARG A 206 -23.62 31.87 3.05
C ARG A 206 -24.69 32.92 3.28
N HIS A 207 -25.93 32.49 3.52
CA HIS A 207 -27.04 33.40 3.78
C HIS A 207 -26.80 34.22 5.07
N VAL A 208 -26.17 33.64 6.10
CA VAL A 208 -25.77 34.38 7.31
C VAL A 208 -24.44 35.14 7.18
N GLY A 209 -23.86 35.19 5.98
CA GLY A 209 -22.64 35.95 5.68
C GLY A 209 -21.32 35.20 5.93
N ALA A 210 -21.35 33.88 6.10
CA ALA A 210 -20.11 33.09 6.16
C ALA A 210 -19.46 32.99 4.77
N TYR A 211 -18.15 33.23 4.70
CA TYR A 211 -17.36 33.06 3.50
C TYR A 211 -16.52 31.78 3.59
N PHE A 212 -16.32 31.13 2.44
CA PHE A 212 -15.50 29.94 2.32
C PHE A 212 -14.26 30.25 1.47
N GLY A 213 -13.18 29.51 1.70
CA GLY A 213 -12.00 29.56 0.83
C GLY A 213 -12.26 28.94 -0.55
N LYS A 214 -11.17 28.67 -1.28
CA LYS A 214 -11.22 28.01 -2.60
C LYS A 214 -11.99 26.69 -2.50
N THR A 215 -12.86 26.44 -3.48
CA THR A 215 -13.60 25.18 -3.54
C THR A 215 -12.68 24.03 -3.95
N ARG A 216 -13.13 22.78 -3.75
CA ARG A 216 -12.37 21.62 -4.20
C ARG A 216 -12.09 21.66 -5.71
N ILE A 217 -13.04 22.16 -6.50
CA ILE A 217 -12.91 22.30 -7.96
C ILE A 217 -11.84 23.32 -8.31
N ASP A 218 -11.83 24.49 -7.65
CA ASP A 218 -10.81 25.51 -7.91
C ASP A 218 -9.39 25.01 -7.56
N VAL A 219 -9.27 24.27 -6.46
CA VAL A 219 -8.01 23.63 -6.08
C VAL A 219 -7.60 22.59 -7.13
N SER A 220 -8.54 21.78 -7.61
CA SER A 220 -8.28 20.80 -8.68
C SER A 220 -7.81 21.47 -9.96
N HIS A 221 -8.48 22.51 -10.45
CA HIS A 221 -8.06 23.25 -11.64
C HIS A 221 -6.64 23.80 -11.49
N SER A 222 -6.31 24.38 -10.33
CA SER A 222 -4.96 24.90 -10.10
C SER A 222 -3.86 23.83 -10.13
N LEU A 223 -4.18 22.59 -9.74
CA LEU A 223 -3.25 21.47 -9.82
C LEU A 223 -3.13 20.95 -11.27
N GLU A 224 -4.25 20.89 -11.99
CA GLU A 224 -4.28 20.51 -13.40
C GLU A 224 -3.50 21.48 -14.28
N ASP A 225 -3.67 22.79 -14.08
CA ASP A 225 -2.93 23.83 -14.79
C ASP A 225 -1.41 23.68 -14.57
N ARG A 226 -1.00 23.40 -13.33
CA ARG A 226 0.41 23.20 -13.00
C ARG A 226 1.01 22.00 -13.75
N GLU A 227 0.29 20.89 -13.80
CA GLU A 227 0.75 19.71 -14.52
C GLU A 227 0.64 19.88 -16.05
N PHE A 228 -0.30 20.69 -16.53
CA PHE A 228 -0.43 21.03 -17.94
C PHE A 228 0.78 21.84 -18.44
N GLU A 229 1.24 22.83 -17.67
CA GLU A 229 2.45 23.58 -18.02
C GLU A 229 3.70 22.68 -18.01
N ASN A 230 3.80 21.75 -17.05
CA ASN A 230 4.86 20.73 -17.06
C ASN A 230 4.80 19.88 -18.35
N TRP A 231 3.60 19.45 -18.75
CA TRP A 231 3.40 18.67 -19.97
C TRP A 231 3.74 19.49 -21.23
N LYS A 232 3.39 20.78 -21.28
CA LYS A 232 3.67 21.68 -22.39
C LYS A 232 5.17 21.83 -22.64
N LEU A 233 5.97 21.97 -21.58
CA LEU A 233 7.43 22.00 -21.69
C LEU A 233 8.01 20.69 -22.20
N TRP A 234 7.47 19.55 -21.73
CA TRP A 234 7.89 18.23 -22.23
C TRP A 234 7.51 18.04 -23.70
N ALA A 235 6.28 18.40 -24.07
CA ALA A 235 5.77 18.28 -25.43
C ALA A 235 6.59 19.13 -26.41
N GLY A 236 6.94 20.37 -26.02
CA GLY A 236 7.81 21.25 -26.82
C GLY A 236 9.17 20.61 -27.10
N LYS A 237 9.82 20.06 -26.07
CA LYS A 237 11.10 19.34 -26.24
C LYS A 237 10.98 18.09 -27.11
N GLU A 238 9.88 17.36 -26.98
CA GLU A 238 9.65 16.16 -27.78
C GLU A 238 9.33 16.51 -29.24
N THR A 239 8.61 17.61 -29.51
CA THR A 239 8.41 18.11 -30.87
C THR A 239 9.72 18.56 -31.49
N GLU A 240 10.55 19.32 -30.77
CA GLU A 240 11.89 19.72 -31.22
C GLU A 240 12.77 18.50 -31.53
N ARG A 241 12.78 17.50 -30.62
CA ARG A 241 13.50 16.24 -30.83
C ARG A 241 12.99 15.50 -32.07
N SER A 242 11.67 15.40 -32.24
CA SER A 242 11.06 14.71 -33.38
C SER A 242 11.36 15.43 -34.70
N GLU A 243 11.37 16.77 -34.71
CA GLU A 243 11.74 17.56 -35.87
C GLU A 243 13.23 17.44 -36.20
N ALA A 244 14.10 17.48 -35.19
CA ALA A 244 15.54 17.26 -35.36
C ALA A 244 15.83 15.87 -35.94
N GLN A 245 15.14 14.83 -35.46
CA GLN A 245 15.27 13.49 -36.02
C GLN A 245 14.80 13.44 -37.48
N ARG A 246 13.65 14.05 -37.81
CA ARG A 246 13.14 14.12 -39.18
C ARG A 246 14.11 14.86 -40.11
N ASN A 247 14.71 15.94 -39.64
CA ASN A 247 15.68 16.70 -40.42
C ASN A 247 16.97 15.89 -40.64
N ALA A 248 17.46 15.18 -39.62
CA ALA A 248 18.61 14.28 -39.76
C ALA A 248 18.35 13.09 -40.72
N GLU A 249 17.12 12.55 -40.75
CA GLU A 249 16.72 11.51 -41.70
C GLU A 249 16.70 12.02 -43.16
N ILE A 250 16.35 13.29 -43.38
CA ILE A 250 16.36 13.91 -44.71
C ILE A 250 17.80 14.27 -45.15
N GLU A 251 18.60 14.83 -44.25
CA GLU A 251 20.01 15.19 -44.51
C GLU A 251 20.88 13.96 -44.80
N SER A 252 20.56 12.80 -44.22
CA SER A 252 21.26 11.53 -44.48
C SER A 252 21.07 10.98 -45.90
N PHE A 253 20.15 11.51 -46.72
CA PHE A 253 19.85 10.95 -48.05
C PHE A 253 20.46 11.72 -49.23
N GLY A 254 21.34 12.69 -48.98
CA GLY A 254 22.09 13.32 -50.06
C GLY A 254 23.10 14.36 -49.59
N LEU A 255 24.37 13.96 -49.54
CA LEU A 255 25.54 14.78 -49.89
C LEU A 255 26.81 13.93 -49.88
N GLU A 256 27.24 13.49 -51.06
CA GLU A 256 28.66 13.47 -51.39
C GLU A 256 29.03 14.86 -51.92
N GLU A 257 30.21 15.33 -51.47
CA GLU A 257 31.13 16.28 -52.10
C GLU A 257 31.25 17.75 -51.59
N GLU A 258 32.50 18.02 -51.17
CA GLU A 258 33.35 19.23 -51.04
C GLU A 258 32.79 20.68 -50.99
N GLY A 259 33.38 21.44 -50.05
CA GLY A 259 34.08 22.68 -50.41
C GLY A 259 33.41 24.03 -50.12
N ALA A 260 33.85 24.66 -49.01
CA ALA A 260 34.15 26.09 -48.81
C ALA A 260 33.15 27.18 -49.27
N ASP A 261 32.59 27.95 -48.32
CA ASP A 261 32.98 29.35 -48.04
C ASP A 261 31.97 29.99 -47.07
N GLY A 262 32.47 30.84 -46.16
CA GLY A 262 31.73 31.39 -45.03
C GLY A 262 30.90 32.64 -45.35
N ASP A 263 30.00 32.97 -44.42
CA ASP A 263 29.79 34.36 -44.00
C ASP A 263 29.06 34.40 -42.65
N ASP A 264 29.58 35.24 -41.77
CA ASP A 264 29.17 35.48 -40.40
C ASP A 264 27.85 36.28 -40.32
N ILE A 265 26.90 35.83 -39.50
CA ILE A 265 25.87 36.72 -38.93
C ILE A 265 25.74 36.40 -37.43
N ALA A 266 26.43 37.23 -36.64
CA ALA A 266 26.21 37.36 -35.21
C ALA A 266 24.82 37.96 -34.95
N ILE A 267 24.00 37.28 -34.15
CA ILE A 267 22.84 37.89 -33.50
C ILE A 267 23.17 37.94 -32.00
N GLU A 268 23.54 39.13 -31.56
CA GLU A 268 23.59 39.52 -30.15
C GLU A 268 22.22 39.31 -29.52
N VAL A 269 22.16 38.55 -28.43
CA VAL A 269 20.98 38.47 -27.58
C VAL A 269 21.22 39.45 -26.42
N ASP A 270 20.57 40.60 -26.51
CA ASP A 270 20.52 41.58 -25.43
C ASP A 270 19.96 40.92 -24.16
N ALA A 271 20.81 40.85 -23.14
CA ALA A 271 20.43 40.53 -21.77
C ALA A 271 19.72 41.75 -21.17
N ALA A 272 18.39 41.78 -21.24
CA ALA A 272 17.59 42.71 -20.46
C ALA A 272 17.56 42.25 -18.98
N GLU A 273 18.26 43.06 -18.20
CA GLU A 273 18.40 43.13 -16.74
C GLU A 273 17.05 43.05 -16.00
N ALA A 274 16.95 42.09 -15.08
CA ALA A 274 15.86 42.00 -14.13
C ALA A 274 16.17 42.85 -12.90
N ASP A 275 15.59 44.05 -12.86
CA ASP A 275 15.53 44.86 -11.66
C ASP A 275 14.06 45.10 -11.30
N ASN A 276 13.55 44.33 -10.34
CA ASN A 276 12.48 44.84 -9.48
C ASN A 276 12.60 44.30 -8.06
N LYS A 277 13.26 45.13 -7.26
CA LYS A 277 13.33 45.08 -5.81
C LYS A 277 12.32 46.10 -5.27
N VAL A 278 11.16 45.62 -4.82
CA VAL A 278 10.27 46.31 -3.88
C VAL A 278 9.71 45.20 -2.95
N GLY A 279 9.90 45.17 -1.64
CA GLY A 279 10.19 46.26 -0.73
C GLY A 279 8.91 46.91 -0.20
N ILE A 280 7.94 46.10 0.28
CA ILE A 280 7.10 46.24 1.50
C ILE A 280 6.24 44.97 1.60
#